data_AF-A0A1W9SV94-F1
#
_entry.id   AF-A0A1W9SV94-F1
#
_cell.length_a   1.000
_cell.length_b   1.000
_cell.length_c   1.000
_cell.angle_alpha   90.00
_cell.angle_beta   90.00
_cell.angle_gamma   90.00
#
_symmetry.space_group_name_H-M   'P 1'
#
loop_
_entity.id
_entity.type
_entity.pdbx_description
1 polymer ?
#
loop_
_entity_poly.entity_id
_entity_poly.type
_entity_poly.pdbx_seq_one_letter_code
_entity_poly.pdbx_strand_id
1 'polypeptide(L)'
;MKLKTFFLYFIYLIGVFIFFIYILFPQQKAGEILSSKINNEIFPDLKVNIEKVKPVLFFSVKIKNSEIILDNNSVINLDSITLSPSIISLFKKEKKIKFKIHAYKGTLKGVISAPYKNILSNLFLELDLDSFNFKNIKYKTKIGDINLGFIANAECKHQISSINDYGIGNGNINISECIAKINSDNFFIKQIEKEQFNFKKINIQYKIKKKRLELLKCSADSDKMKINVKGELLLKKSFKKSIINLKGELQIAPSFLSEFTNLSPVRILFKNSKLQGIPFNITGTIENPKIRVM
;
A
#
# COMPACT_ATOMS: atom_id res chain seq x y z
N MET A 1 -41.34 11.18 -41.52
CA MET A 1 -41.38 12.14 -40.38
C MET A 1 -41.50 11.49 -39.00
N LYS A 2 -42.15 10.33 -38.82
CA LYS A 2 -42.44 9.72 -37.49
C LYS A 2 -41.20 9.21 -36.71
N LEU A 3 -40.14 8.79 -37.39
CA LEU A 3 -38.96 8.20 -36.73
C LEU A 3 -38.14 9.22 -35.92
N LYS A 4 -38.03 10.46 -36.42
CA LYS A 4 -37.28 11.54 -35.74
C LYS A 4 -37.96 11.94 -34.43
N THR A 5 -39.29 12.07 -34.45
CA THR A 5 -40.07 12.42 -33.26
C THR A 5 -40.04 11.29 -32.23
N PHE A 6 -40.16 10.02 -32.67
CA PHE A 6 -40.02 8.87 -31.78
C PHE A 6 -38.64 8.81 -31.12
N PHE A 7 -37.57 9.05 -31.88
CA PHE A 7 -36.20 9.10 -31.36
C PHE A 7 -36.00 10.22 -30.32
N LEU A 8 -36.58 11.41 -30.55
CA LEU A 8 -36.54 12.51 -29.59
C LEU A 8 -37.28 12.17 -28.29
N TYR A 9 -38.47 11.56 -28.38
CA TYR A 9 -39.22 11.12 -27.19
C TYR A 9 -38.47 10.03 -26.41
N PHE A 10 -37.79 9.11 -27.11
CA PHE A 10 -36.99 8.07 -26.48
C PHE A 10 -35.78 8.65 -25.74
N ILE A 11 -35.06 9.60 -26.34
CA ILE A 11 -33.97 10.32 -25.68
C ILE A 11 -34.49 11.10 -24.47
N TYR A 12 -35.62 11.79 -24.62
CA TYR A 12 -36.25 12.53 -23.53
C TYR A 12 -36.58 11.60 -22.35
N LEU A 13 -37.21 10.45 -22.63
CA LEU A 13 -37.56 9.46 -21.61
C LEU A 13 -36.30 8.93 -20.91
N ILE A 14 -35.25 8.60 -21.66
CA ILE A 14 -33.95 8.19 -21.08
C ILE A 14 -33.38 9.30 -20.21
N GLY A 15 -33.41 10.55 -20.67
CA GLY A 15 -32.91 11.70 -19.91
C GLY A 15 -33.64 11.89 -18.60
N VAL A 16 -34.98 11.89 -18.64
CA VAL A 16 -35.84 12.00 -17.45
C VAL A 16 -35.62 10.81 -16.50
N PHE A 17 -35.52 9.59 -17.03
CA PHE A 17 -35.26 8.40 -16.24
C PHE A 17 -33.90 8.47 -15.52
N ILE A 18 -32.84 8.84 -16.22
CA ILE A 18 -31.49 9.05 -15.63
C ILE A 18 -31.53 10.16 -14.58
N PHE A 19 -32.24 11.25 -14.86
CA PHE A 19 -32.40 12.38 -13.94
C PHE A 19 -33.08 11.95 -12.64
N PHE A 20 -34.20 11.22 -12.71
CA PHE A 20 -34.87 10.71 -11.52
C PHE A 20 -34.05 9.68 -10.77
N ILE A 21 -33.34 8.78 -11.46
CA ILE A 21 -32.40 7.85 -10.81
C ILE A 21 -31.34 8.62 -10.03
N TYR A 22 -30.80 9.70 -10.60
CA TYR A 22 -29.75 10.48 -9.95
C TYR A 22 -30.25 11.21 -8.69
N ILE A 23 -31.44 11.83 -8.76
CA ILE A 23 -32.03 12.59 -7.65
C ILE A 23 -32.55 11.68 -6.54
N LEU A 24 -33.26 10.61 -6.91
CA LEU A 24 -33.92 9.72 -5.95
C LEU A 24 -33.03 8.56 -5.50
N PHE A 25 -31.74 8.56 -5.85
CA PHE A 25 -30.83 7.48 -5.48
C PHE A 25 -30.72 7.36 -3.94
N PRO A 26 -31.05 6.21 -3.33
CA PRO A 26 -31.03 6.05 -1.88
C PRO A 26 -29.60 5.83 -1.38
N GLN A 27 -28.84 6.92 -1.22
CA GLN A 27 -27.39 6.88 -1.02
C GLN A 27 -26.92 6.08 0.21
N GLN A 28 -27.66 6.20 1.33
CA GLN A 28 -27.33 5.52 2.59
C GLN A 28 -27.67 4.02 2.53
N LYS A 29 -28.88 3.67 2.09
CA LYS A 29 -29.30 2.26 1.93
C LYS A 29 -28.38 1.50 0.97
N ALA A 30 -27.93 2.15 -0.10
CA ALA A 30 -26.96 1.57 -1.01
C ALA A 30 -25.60 1.29 -0.33
N GLY A 31 -25.16 2.18 0.57
CA GLY A 31 -23.97 1.98 1.42
C GLY A 31 -24.12 0.80 2.36
N GLU A 32 -25.21 0.71 3.11
CA GLU A 32 -25.51 -0.38 4.04
C GLU A 32 -25.56 -1.75 3.34
N ILE A 33 -26.19 -1.81 2.17
CA ILE A 33 -26.24 -3.04 1.35
C ILE A 33 -24.83 -3.43 0.87
N LEU A 34 -24.02 -2.48 0.43
CA LEU A 34 -22.66 -2.77 -0.01
C LEU A 34 -21.76 -3.21 1.16
N SER A 35 -21.88 -2.57 2.31
CA SER A 35 -21.18 -2.97 3.54
C SER A 35 -21.54 -4.38 3.97
N SER A 36 -22.83 -4.72 4.05
CA SER A 36 -23.27 -6.08 4.39
C SER A 36 -22.80 -7.11 3.36
N LYS A 37 -22.89 -6.75 2.06
CA LYS A 37 -22.23 -7.40 0.91
C LYS A 37 -20.80 -7.87 1.22
N ILE A 38 -19.94 -6.87 1.43
CA ILE A 38 -18.51 -7.05 1.58
C ILE A 38 -18.19 -7.87 2.83
N ASN A 39 -18.84 -7.55 3.94
CA ASN A 39 -18.56 -8.16 5.25
C ASN A 39 -19.00 -9.63 5.31
N ASN A 40 -20.10 -9.99 4.64
CA ASN A 40 -20.66 -11.34 4.74
C ASN A 40 -20.16 -12.28 3.63
N GLU A 41 -19.96 -11.77 2.41
CA GLU A 41 -19.74 -12.62 1.23
C GLU A 41 -18.30 -12.56 0.69
N ILE A 42 -17.60 -11.43 0.85
CA ILE A 42 -16.34 -11.19 0.13
C ILE A 42 -15.13 -11.29 1.06
N PHE A 43 -15.15 -10.60 2.20
CA PHE A 43 -14.04 -10.55 3.14
C PHE A 43 -14.57 -10.68 4.59
N PRO A 44 -14.81 -11.91 5.08
CA PRO A 44 -15.34 -12.11 6.43
C PRO A 44 -14.37 -11.64 7.53
N ASP A 45 -13.08 -11.58 7.22
CA ASP A 45 -12.02 -11.10 8.12
C ASP A 45 -11.87 -9.56 8.11
N LEU A 46 -12.71 -8.83 7.37
CA LEU A 46 -12.67 -7.37 7.27
C LEU A 46 -14.04 -6.78 7.57
N LYS A 47 -14.08 -5.78 8.45
CA LYS A 47 -15.29 -4.98 8.68
C LYS A 47 -15.20 -3.70 7.90
N VAL A 48 -16.02 -3.57 6.86
CA VAL A 48 -16.12 -2.39 6.00
C VAL A 48 -17.41 -1.65 6.30
N ASN A 49 -17.27 -0.37 6.67
CA ASN A 49 -18.37 0.56 6.87
C ASN A 49 -18.40 1.58 5.73
N ILE A 50 -19.55 1.73 5.06
CA ILE A 50 -19.73 2.61 3.92
C ILE A 50 -20.87 3.58 4.26
N GLU A 51 -20.55 4.85 4.47
CA GLU A 51 -21.56 5.85 4.84
C GLU A 51 -22.52 6.18 3.68
N LYS A 52 -21.95 6.50 2.50
CA LYS A 52 -22.72 6.99 1.36
C LYS A 52 -22.19 6.46 0.04
N VAL A 53 -23.11 6.00 -0.81
CA VAL A 53 -22.83 5.61 -2.19
C VAL A 53 -23.69 6.47 -3.10
N LYS A 54 -23.12 7.03 -4.16
CA LYS A 54 -23.89 7.79 -5.14
C LYS A 54 -23.46 7.51 -6.57
N PRO A 55 -24.41 7.52 -7.53
CA PRO A 55 -24.07 7.53 -8.93
C PRO A 55 -23.35 8.84 -9.28
N VAL A 56 -22.45 8.74 -10.25
CA VAL A 56 -21.77 9.86 -10.90
C VAL A 56 -21.95 9.67 -12.41
N LEU A 57 -21.81 10.77 -13.16
CA LEU A 57 -21.86 10.74 -14.62
C LEU A 57 -20.98 9.62 -15.22
N PHE A 58 -21.39 9.12 -16.39
CA PHE A 58 -20.70 8.04 -17.11
C PHE A 58 -20.65 6.69 -16.38
N PHE A 59 -21.78 6.24 -15.81
CA PHE A 59 -21.92 4.93 -15.14
C PHE A 59 -20.92 4.71 -13.99
N SER A 60 -20.43 5.80 -13.40
CA SER A 60 -19.45 5.74 -12.32
C SER A 60 -20.18 5.74 -10.98
N VAL A 61 -19.58 5.11 -9.97
CA VAL A 61 -20.09 5.08 -8.61
C VAL A 61 -19.06 5.73 -7.69
N LYS A 62 -19.49 6.67 -6.86
CA LYS A 62 -18.65 7.29 -5.84
C LYS A 62 -19.14 6.89 -4.45
N ILE A 63 -18.23 6.30 -3.71
CA ILE A 63 -18.36 5.94 -2.31
C ILE A 63 -17.64 7.03 -1.50
N LYS A 64 -18.25 7.51 -0.41
CA LYS A 64 -17.67 8.53 0.47
C LYS A 64 -17.57 8.02 1.90
N ASN A 65 -16.56 8.50 2.61
CA ASN A 65 -16.35 8.28 4.05
C ASN A 65 -16.50 6.80 4.40
N SER A 66 -15.60 5.99 3.85
CA SER A 66 -15.59 4.56 4.13
C SER A 66 -14.49 4.24 5.13
N GLU A 67 -14.79 3.32 6.04
CA GLU A 67 -13.87 2.87 7.06
C GLU A 67 -13.63 1.38 6.87
N ILE A 68 -12.37 0.97 6.85
CA ILE A 68 -11.98 -0.44 6.88
C ILE A 68 -11.38 -0.72 8.24
N ILE A 69 -12.05 -1.55 9.02
CA ILE A 69 -11.61 -1.99 10.33
C ILE A 69 -10.94 -3.35 10.15
N LEU A 70 -9.65 -3.38 10.48
CA LEU A 70 -8.80 -4.58 10.46
C LEU A 70 -8.94 -5.36 11.78
N ASP A 71 -8.57 -6.64 11.80
CA ASP A 71 -8.63 -7.54 12.96
C ASP A 71 -7.99 -6.99 14.25
N ASN A 72 -7.03 -6.08 14.13
CA ASN A 72 -6.34 -5.42 15.23
C ASN A 72 -7.04 -4.13 15.70
N ASN A 73 -8.29 -3.90 15.32
CA ASN A 73 -9.06 -2.67 15.50
C ASN A 73 -8.41 -1.41 14.89
N SER A 74 -7.44 -1.56 13.99
CA SER A 74 -6.95 -0.41 13.24
C SER A 74 -7.94 -0.02 12.16
N VAL A 75 -8.21 1.28 12.08
CA VAL A 75 -9.21 1.85 11.16
C VAL A 75 -8.48 2.57 10.03
N ILE A 76 -8.77 2.17 8.80
CA ILE A 76 -8.33 2.83 7.58
C ILE A 76 -9.48 3.69 7.07
N ASN A 77 -9.29 5.00 7.11
CA ASN A 77 -10.27 5.96 6.64
C ASN A 77 -10.03 6.31 5.18
N LEU A 78 -11.07 6.16 4.37
CA LEU A 78 -11.08 6.47 2.95
C LEU A 78 -12.05 7.63 2.71
N ASP A 79 -11.50 8.77 2.27
CA ASP A 79 -12.27 9.99 2.02
C ASP A 79 -13.28 9.75 0.88
N SER A 80 -12.81 9.12 -0.20
CA SER A 80 -13.71 8.63 -1.25
C SER A 80 -13.09 7.56 -2.13
N ILE A 81 -13.94 6.69 -2.68
CA ILE A 81 -13.61 5.71 -3.71
C ILE A 81 -14.50 6.00 -4.91
N THR A 82 -13.92 6.14 -6.09
CA THR A 82 -14.67 6.24 -7.35
C THR A 82 -14.35 5.02 -8.19
N LEU A 83 -15.39 4.29 -8.59
CA LEU A 83 -15.30 3.16 -9.50
C LEU A 83 -15.95 3.57 -10.82
N SER A 84 -15.23 3.42 -11.92
CA SER A 84 -15.72 3.79 -13.25
C SER A 84 -15.43 2.68 -14.28
N PRO A 85 -16.45 2.14 -14.96
CA PRO A 85 -16.22 1.23 -16.05
C PRO A 85 -15.55 1.99 -17.20
N SER A 86 -14.60 1.36 -17.88
CA SER A 86 -14.13 1.89 -19.16
C SER A 86 -15.21 1.61 -20.20
N ILE A 87 -15.92 2.66 -20.67
CA ILE A 87 -17.05 2.55 -21.61
C ILE A 87 -16.67 1.72 -22.85
N ILE A 88 -15.48 1.97 -23.41
CA ILE A 88 -14.95 1.23 -24.57
C ILE A 88 -14.72 -0.25 -24.24
N SER A 89 -14.38 -0.59 -22.99
CA SER A 89 -14.18 -1.98 -22.58
C SER A 89 -15.48 -2.77 -22.44
N LEU A 90 -16.62 -2.09 -22.26
CA LEU A 90 -17.93 -2.76 -22.19
C LEU A 90 -18.25 -3.49 -23.50
N PHE A 91 -17.73 -3.02 -24.64
CA PHE A 91 -17.89 -3.66 -25.95
C PHE A 91 -16.73 -4.62 -26.31
N LYS A 92 -15.68 -4.71 -25.48
CA LYS A 92 -14.53 -5.61 -25.71
C LYS A 92 -14.66 -6.91 -24.90
N LYS A 93 -13.89 -7.93 -25.30
CA LYS A 93 -13.77 -9.22 -24.57
C LYS A 93 -13.10 -9.05 -23.20
N GLU A 94 -12.25 -8.04 -23.05
CA GLU A 94 -11.60 -7.66 -21.81
C GLU A 94 -12.38 -6.51 -21.17
N LYS A 95 -12.86 -6.70 -19.94
CA LYS A 95 -13.56 -5.68 -19.16
C LYS A 95 -12.57 -4.93 -18.29
N LYS A 96 -12.66 -3.60 -18.28
CA LYS A 96 -11.76 -2.74 -17.49
C LYS A 96 -12.56 -1.86 -16.55
N ILE A 97 -12.19 -1.89 -15.27
CA ILE A 97 -12.72 -1.02 -14.23
C ILE A 97 -11.58 -0.13 -13.77
N LYS A 98 -11.75 1.18 -13.94
CA LYS A 98 -10.85 2.16 -13.35
C LYS A 98 -11.33 2.47 -11.95
N PHE A 99 -10.41 2.70 -11.05
CA PHE A 99 -10.73 3.13 -9.70
C PHE A 99 -9.82 4.27 -9.26
N LYS A 100 -10.36 5.12 -8.40
CA LYS A 100 -9.65 6.25 -7.80
C LYS A 100 -10.05 6.38 -6.34
N ILE A 101 -9.08 6.28 -5.44
CA ILE A 101 -9.24 6.36 -4.00
C ILE A 101 -8.53 7.63 -3.52
N HIS A 102 -9.20 8.39 -2.66
CA HIS A 102 -8.63 9.50 -1.92
C HIS A 102 -8.59 9.10 -0.45
N ALA A 103 -7.40 9.13 0.14
CA ALA A 103 -7.17 8.82 1.55
C ALA A 103 -5.82 9.41 1.98
N TYR A 104 -5.67 9.74 3.26
CA TYR A 104 -4.40 10.21 3.83
C TYR A 104 -3.76 11.38 3.04
N LYS A 105 -4.60 12.31 2.53
CA LYS A 105 -4.20 13.44 1.65
C LYS A 105 -3.59 13.04 0.29
N GLY A 106 -3.53 11.75 -0.02
CA GLY A 106 -3.03 11.20 -1.28
C GLY A 106 -4.14 10.73 -2.22
N THR A 107 -3.73 10.24 -3.39
CA THR A 107 -4.62 9.67 -4.40
C THR A 107 -4.06 8.35 -4.94
N LEU A 108 -4.84 7.29 -4.87
CA LEU A 108 -4.50 5.99 -5.45
C LEU A 108 -5.41 5.75 -6.65
N LYS A 109 -4.82 5.61 -7.82
CA LYS A 109 -5.51 5.33 -9.08
C LYS A 109 -5.13 3.93 -9.53
N GLY A 110 -6.03 3.28 -10.23
CA GLY A 110 -5.70 2.01 -10.83
C GLY A 110 -6.69 1.54 -11.87
N VAL A 111 -6.31 0.46 -12.52
CA VAL A 111 -7.13 -0.23 -13.52
C VAL A 111 -7.11 -1.72 -13.21
N ILE A 112 -8.29 -2.29 -13.03
CA ILE A 112 -8.50 -3.74 -12.97
C ILE A 112 -9.00 -4.17 -14.34
N SER A 113 -8.32 -5.11 -14.96
CA SER A 113 -8.72 -5.71 -16.23
C SER A 113 -8.96 -7.21 -16.06
N ALA A 114 -10.07 -7.70 -16.59
CA ALA A 114 -10.50 -9.09 -16.44
C ALA A 114 -11.07 -9.64 -17.76
N PRO A 115 -10.81 -10.91 -18.11
CA PRO A 115 -11.46 -11.55 -19.24
C PRO A 115 -12.96 -11.77 -18.96
N TYR A 116 -13.84 -11.43 -19.91
CA TYR A 116 -15.30 -11.48 -19.75
C TYR A 116 -15.83 -12.84 -19.24
N LYS A 117 -15.26 -13.95 -19.72
CA LYS A 117 -15.71 -15.30 -19.37
C LYS A 117 -15.21 -15.80 -18.01
N ASN A 118 -14.21 -15.14 -17.42
CA ASN A 118 -13.47 -15.68 -16.29
C ASN A 118 -13.00 -14.55 -15.37
N ILE A 119 -13.96 -13.77 -14.83
CA ILE A 119 -13.68 -12.56 -14.04
C ILE A 119 -12.79 -12.84 -12.83
N LEU A 120 -12.79 -14.08 -12.30
CA LEU A 120 -12.00 -14.49 -11.13
C LEU A 120 -10.64 -15.12 -11.46
N SER A 121 -10.26 -15.24 -12.74
CA SER A 121 -8.95 -15.73 -13.15
C SER A 121 -8.27 -14.80 -14.15
N ASN A 122 -6.94 -14.68 -14.05
CA ASN A 122 -6.12 -13.79 -14.87
C ASN A 122 -6.54 -12.32 -14.79
N LEU A 123 -6.69 -11.81 -13.56
CA LEU A 123 -6.87 -10.39 -13.30
C LEU A 123 -5.56 -9.65 -13.54
N PHE A 124 -5.62 -8.52 -14.24
CA PHE A 124 -4.52 -7.59 -14.38
C PHE A 124 -4.82 -6.32 -13.60
N LEU A 125 -3.88 -5.92 -12.74
CA LEU A 125 -3.99 -4.79 -11.84
C LEU A 125 -2.83 -3.84 -12.11
N GLU A 126 -3.16 -2.62 -12.53
CA GLU A 126 -2.24 -1.50 -12.54
C GLU A 126 -2.64 -0.53 -11.44
N LEU A 127 -1.65 -0.09 -10.67
CA LEU A 127 -1.81 0.78 -9.51
C LEU A 127 -0.77 1.88 -9.56
N ASP A 128 -1.22 3.08 -9.27
CA ASP A 128 -0.44 4.29 -9.13
C ASP A 128 -0.92 5.01 -7.86
N LEU A 129 -0.02 5.18 -6.92
CA LEU A 129 -0.23 5.78 -5.63
C LEU A 129 0.60 7.06 -5.58
N ASP A 130 -0.08 8.18 -5.38
CA ASP A 130 0.49 9.52 -5.37
C ASP A 130 0.25 10.17 -4.01
N SER A 131 1.36 10.56 -3.37
CA SER A 131 1.40 11.44 -2.20
C SER A 131 0.59 10.96 -0.98
N PHE A 132 0.60 9.66 -0.66
CA PHE A 132 -0.03 9.17 0.58
C PHE A 132 0.77 9.56 1.80
N ASN A 133 0.19 10.38 2.67
CA ASN A 133 0.83 10.88 3.87
C ASN A 133 0.43 10.02 5.09
N PHE A 134 1.25 9.02 5.37
CA PHE A 134 1.09 8.19 6.54
C PHE A 134 1.67 8.90 7.76
N LYS A 135 0.86 9.04 8.82
CA LYS A 135 1.28 9.65 10.08
C LYS A 135 1.09 8.67 11.22
N ASN A 136 2.09 8.60 12.10
CA ASN A 136 2.03 7.86 13.36
C ASN A 136 1.71 6.36 13.19
N ILE A 137 2.25 5.71 12.17
CA ILE A 137 2.19 4.25 12.07
C ILE A 137 2.98 3.67 13.23
N LYS A 138 2.30 2.93 14.11
CA LYS A 138 2.92 2.27 15.26
C LYS A 138 3.16 0.80 14.97
N TYR A 139 4.39 0.34 15.10
CA TYR A 139 4.76 -1.05 14.94
C TYR A 139 5.47 -1.54 16.21
N LYS A 140 4.83 -2.47 16.92
CA LYS A 140 5.43 -3.09 18.11
C LYS A 140 6.34 -4.23 17.70
N THR A 141 7.59 -4.18 18.17
CA THR A 141 8.57 -5.25 17.97
C THR A 141 9.22 -5.61 19.29
N LYS A 142 9.89 -6.76 19.34
CA LYS A 142 10.75 -7.13 20.48
C LYS A 142 11.92 -6.16 20.69
N ILE A 143 12.27 -5.39 19.66
CA ILE A 143 13.38 -4.43 19.67
C ILE A 143 12.91 -3.08 20.21
N GLY A 144 11.60 -2.80 20.20
CA GLY A 144 10.99 -1.55 20.64
C GLY A 144 9.72 -1.21 19.85
N ASP A 145 9.00 -0.21 20.33
CA ASP A 145 7.86 0.42 19.67
C ASP A 145 8.37 1.43 18.62
N ILE A 146 8.10 1.15 17.35
CA ILE A 146 8.54 1.98 16.23
C ILE A 146 7.35 2.86 15.79
N ASN A 147 7.55 4.17 15.78
CA ASN A 147 6.60 5.14 15.23
C ASN A 147 7.17 5.71 13.92
N LEU A 148 6.40 5.56 12.83
CA LEU A 148 6.78 6.01 11.50
C LEU A 148 5.81 7.09 11.00
N GLY A 149 6.34 8.10 10.33
CA GLY A 149 5.58 9.02 9.49
C GLY A 149 6.32 9.24 8.17
N PHE A 150 5.61 9.19 7.04
CA PHE A 150 6.24 9.32 5.73
C PHE A 150 5.22 9.63 4.62
N ILE A 151 5.72 10.15 3.50
CA ILE A 151 4.96 10.28 2.26
C ILE A 151 5.37 9.16 1.31
N ALA A 152 4.41 8.39 0.81
CA ALA A 152 4.66 7.32 -0.15
C ALA A 152 4.11 7.67 -1.53
N ASN A 153 4.87 7.29 -2.55
CA ASN A 153 4.47 7.20 -3.95
C ASN A 153 4.77 5.77 -4.42
N ALA A 154 3.89 5.14 -5.19
CA ALA A 154 4.14 3.80 -5.67
C ALA A 154 3.50 3.54 -7.02
N GLU A 155 4.19 2.77 -7.85
CA GLU A 155 3.66 2.25 -9.11
C GLU A 155 3.83 0.75 -9.11
N CYS A 156 2.77 0.00 -9.43
CA CYS A 156 2.91 -1.45 -9.60
C CYS A 156 1.97 -2.03 -10.65
N LYS A 157 2.43 -3.12 -11.26
CA LYS A 157 1.67 -3.92 -12.20
C LYS A 157 1.69 -5.36 -11.73
N HIS A 158 0.51 -5.96 -11.62
CA HIS A 158 0.32 -7.32 -11.12
C HIS A 158 -0.65 -8.09 -12.00
N GLN A 159 -0.31 -9.35 -12.27
CA GLN A 159 -1.16 -10.32 -12.93
C GLN A 159 -1.48 -11.44 -11.94
N ILE A 160 -2.74 -11.57 -11.57
CA ILE A 160 -3.25 -12.51 -10.59
C ILE A 160 -3.98 -13.63 -11.34
N SER A 161 -3.38 -14.82 -11.38
CA SER A 161 -3.96 -15.97 -12.09
C SER A 161 -5.14 -16.60 -11.35
N SER A 162 -5.18 -16.52 -10.02
CA SER A 162 -6.22 -17.08 -9.16
C SER A 162 -6.34 -16.27 -7.87
N ILE A 163 -7.52 -16.26 -7.25
CA ILE A 163 -7.82 -15.49 -6.03
C ILE A 163 -6.97 -15.90 -4.81
N ASN A 164 -6.42 -17.13 -4.84
CA ASN A 164 -5.56 -17.67 -3.78
C ASN A 164 -4.05 -17.53 -4.07
N ASP A 165 -3.69 -16.89 -5.19
CA ASP A 165 -2.32 -16.63 -5.59
C ASP A 165 -2.00 -15.13 -5.48
N TYR A 166 -0.76 -14.80 -5.12
CA TYR A 166 -0.28 -13.41 -5.15
C TYR A 166 0.13 -12.98 -6.56
N GLY A 167 0.14 -13.91 -7.52
CA GLY A 167 0.35 -13.61 -8.93
C GLY A 167 1.80 -13.27 -9.28
N ILE A 168 1.98 -12.64 -10.44
CA ILE A 168 3.28 -12.18 -10.94
C ILE A 168 3.20 -10.68 -11.16
N GLY A 169 4.18 -9.95 -10.67
CA GLY A 169 4.15 -8.50 -10.77
C GLY A 169 5.45 -7.86 -10.37
N ASN A 170 5.49 -6.55 -10.52
CA ASN A 170 6.62 -5.73 -10.14
C ASN A 170 6.13 -4.34 -9.76
N GLY A 171 6.92 -3.65 -8.95
CA GLY A 171 6.60 -2.29 -8.57
C GLY A 171 7.77 -1.55 -7.98
N ASN A 172 7.57 -0.24 -7.95
CA ASN A 172 8.49 0.72 -7.35
C ASN A 172 7.72 1.47 -6.27
N ILE A 173 8.33 1.65 -5.11
CA ILE A 173 7.79 2.46 -4.02
C ILE A 173 8.87 3.47 -3.67
N ASN A 174 8.52 4.75 -3.74
CA ASN A 174 9.35 5.87 -3.34
C ASN A 174 8.74 6.48 -2.08
N ILE A 175 9.51 6.49 -1.01
CA ILE A 175 9.11 7.09 0.26
C ILE A 175 9.96 8.33 0.47
N SER A 176 9.33 9.44 0.83
CA SER A 176 9.99 10.70 1.17
C SER A 176 9.56 11.16 2.56
N GLU A 177 10.35 12.07 3.13
CA GLU A 177 10.08 12.68 4.44
C GLU A 177 9.82 11.63 5.54
N CYS A 178 10.62 10.56 5.53
CA CYS A 178 10.41 9.44 6.44
C CYS A 178 11.05 9.71 7.78
N ILE A 179 10.21 9.87 8.80
CA ILE A 179 10.60 10.07 10.19
C ILE A 179 10.34 8.76 10.93
N ALA A 180 11.41 8.15 11.44
CA ALA A 180 11.33 6.96 12.28
C ALA A 180 11.79 7.29 13.70
N LYS A 181 10.91 7.01 14.67
CA LYS A 181 11.21 7.09 16.10
C LYS A 181 11.12 5.70 16.68
N ILE A 182 12.16 5.25 17.37
CA ILE A 182 12.19 3.96 18.03
C ILE A 182 12.14 4.24 19.52
N ASN A 183 11.20 3.63 20.23
CA ASN A 183 11.11 3.64 21.68
C ASN A 183 11.42 2.21 22.17
N SER A 184 12.57 1.99 22.78
CA SER A 184 13.07 0.71 23.27
C SER A 184 13.65 0.84 24.67
N ASP A 185 13.37 -0.15 25.52
CA ASP A 185 14.02 -0.25 26.83
C ASP A 185 15.47 -0.76 26.77
N ASN A 186 15.96 -1.17 25.60
CA ASN A 186 17.32 -1.65 25.42
C ASN A 186 18.33 -0.51 25.58
N PHE A 187 19.29 -0.65 26.50
CA PHE A 187 20.31 0.36 26.81
C PHE A 187 21.06 0.92 25.57
N PHE A 188 21.40 0.08 24.60
CA PHE A 188 22.06 0.53 23.36
C PHE A 188 21.13 1.35 22.47
N ILE A 189 19.85 1.00 22.44
CA ILE A 189 18.85 1.71 21.65
C ILE A 189 18.44 2.98 22.38
N LYS A 190 18.37 3.01 23.73
CA LYS A 190 18.11 4.22 24.54
C LYS A 190 19.10 5.36 24.28
N GLN A 191 20.37 5.03 24.00
CA GLN A 191 21.38 6.01 23.59
C GLN A 191 21.05 6.63 22.22
N ILE A 192 20.41 5.85 21.35
CA ILE A 192 19.97 6.22 20.00
C ILE A 192 18.55 6.82 20.01
N GLU A 193 17.70 6.52 21.01
CA GLU A 193 16.30 6.96 21.12
C GLU A 193 16.11 8.47 21.14
N LYS A 194 17.13 9.22 21.61
CA LYS A 194 17.10 10.70 21.56
C LYS A 194 17.09 11.23 20.13
N GLU A 195 17.45 10.40 19.17
CA GLU A 195 17.60 10.74 17.77
C GLU A 195 16.41 10.26 16.95
N GLN A 196 15.80 11.18 16.21
CA GLN A 196 14.81 10.84 15.19
C GLN A 196 15.56 10.55 13.89
N PHE A 197 15.34 9.37 13.31
CA PHE A 197 15.92 9.05 12.02
C PHE A 197 15.08 9.68 10.92
N ASN A 198 15.67 10.67 10.25
CA ASN A 198 15.06 11.32 9.10
C ASN A 198 15.69 10.82 7.81
N PHE A 199 14.97 9.98 7.09
CA PHE A 199 15.35 9.52 5.76
C PHE A 199 14.72 10.44 4.72
N LYS A 200 15.57 11.10 3.93
CA LYS A 200 15.14 12.00 2.85
C LYS A 200 14.42 11.21 1.76
N LYS A 201 14.95 10.03 1.43
CA LYS A 201 14.43 9.19 0.35
C LYS A 201 14.67 7.71 0.66
N ILE A 202 13.63 6.90 0.51
CA ILE A 202 13.71 5.44 0.49
C ILE A 202 13.13 4.95 -0.82
N ASN A 203 13.92 4.25 -1.61
CA ASN A 203 13.48 3.67 -2.87
C ASN A 203 13.45 2.16 -2.75
N ILE A 204 12.31 1.56 -3.06
CA ILE A 204 12.07 0.13 -2.99
C ILE A 204 11.66 -0.34 -4.39
N GLN A 205 12.37 -1.33 -4.91
CA GLN A 205 12.05 -2.02 -6.16
C GLN A 205 11.85 -3.49 -5.85
N TYR A 206 10.73 -4.04 -6.30
CA TYR A 206 10.39 -5.42 -6.01
C TYR A 206 9.81 -6.14 -7.22
N LYS A 207 9.88 -7.47 -7.16
CA LYS A 207 9.20 -8.39 -8.06
C LYS A 207 8.49 -9.45 -7.24
N ILE A 208 7.27 -9.80 -7.62
CA ILE A 208 6.54 -10.92 -7.04
C ILE A 208 6.41 -12.04 -8.06
N LYS A 209 6.58 -13.27 -7.59
CA LYS A 209 6.32 -14.49 -8.34
C LYS A 209 5.63 -15.47 -7.40
N LYS A 210 4.31 -15.58 -7.53
CA LYS A 210 3.47 -16.35 -6.61
C LYS A 210 3.75 -15.90 -5.17
N LYS A 211 4.03 -16.85 -4.27
CA LYS A 211 4.33 -16.58 -2.85
C LYS A 211 5.74 -16.04 -2.56
N ARG A 212 6.53 -15.68 -3.56
CA ARG A 212 7.89 -15.15 -3.37
C ARG A 212 7.94 -13.70 -3.81
N LEU A 213 8.22 -12.81 -2.86
CA LEU A 213 8.51 -11.40 -3.12
C LEU A 213 10.02 -11.22 -3.07
N GLU A 214 10.60 -10.83 -4.19
CA GLU A 214 12.02 -10.52 -4.34
C GLU A 214 12.20 -9.01 -4.22
N LEU A 215 12.97 -8.60 -3.22
CA LEU A 215 13.39 -7.23 -3.01
C LEU A 215 14.68 -7.00 -3.81
N LEU A 216 14.52 -6.45 -5.01
CA LEU A 216 15.63 -6.21 -5.93
C LEU A 216 16.55 -5.11 -5.40
N LYS A 217 15.96 -4.05 -4.86
CA LYS A 217 16.67 -2.92 -4.27
C LYS A 217 15.80 -2.25 -3.22
N CYS A 218 16.35 -2.01 -2.05
CA CYS A 218 15.83 -1.07 -1.06
C CYS A 218 16.97 -0.19 -0.62
N SER A 219 16.92 1.10 -0.95
CA SER A 219 17.95 2.06 -0.57
C SER A 219 17.33 3.17 0.25
N ALA A 220 17.80 3.39 1.47
CA ALA A 220 17.40 4.49 2.33
C ALA A 220 18.59 5.43 2.52
N ASP A 221 18.39 6.73 2.27
CA ASP A 221 19.42 7.76 2.38
C ASP A 221 19.01 8.81 3.43
N SER A 222 19.94 9.13 4.32
CA SER A 222 19.85 10.17 5.35
C SER A 222 21.19 10.87 5.48
N ASP A 223 21.21 12.02 6.17
CA ASP A 223 22.45 12.78 6.41
C ASP A 223 23.45 12.04 7.30
N LYS A 224 22.98 11.03 8.06
CA LYS A 224 23.76 10.28 9.05
C LYS A 224 24.16 8.89 8.58
N MET A 225 23.36 8.28 7.72
CA MET A 225 23.59 6.92 7.24
C MET A 225 22.93 6.63 5.90
N LYS A 226 23.49 5.65 5.18
CA LYS A 226 22.91 5.04 4.00
C LYS A 226 22.72 3.55 4.24
N ILE A 227 21.57 3.03 3.83
CA ILE A 227 21.21 1.64 4.01
C ILE A 227 20.83 1.08 2.65
N ASN A 228 21.47 -0.03 2.25
CA ASN A 228 21.08 -0.80 1.08
C ASN A 228 20.66 -2.19 1.51
N VAL A 229 19.51 -2.68 1.05
CA VAL A 229 18.97 -3.99 1.38
C VAL A 229 18.44 -4.67 0.12
N LYS A 230 18.70 -5.96 0.00
CA LYS A 230 18.14 -6.84 -1.04
C LYS A 230 17.84 -8.21 -0.46
N GLY A 231 17.04 -9.00 -1.15
CA GLY A 231 16.76 -10.38 -0.74
C GLY A 231 15.33 -10.78 -1.04
N GLU A 232 14.74 -11.59 -0.18
CA GLU A 232 13.45 -12.20 -0.45
C GLU A 232 12.57 -12.35 0.77
N LEU A 233 11.28 -12.41 0.50
CA LEU A 233 10.22 -12.71 1.43
C LEU A 233 9.38 -13.85 0.88
N LEU A 234 9.21 -14.91 1.67
CA LEU A 234 8.27 -15.98 1.39
C LEU A 234 6.94 -15.64 2.06
N LEU A 235 5.98 -15.21 1.24
CA LEU A 235 4.65 -14.78 1.67
C LEU A 235 3.82 -15.97 2.16
N LYS A 236 3.25 -15.81 3.35
CA LYS A 236 2.30 -16.74 3.95
C LYS A 236 0.92 -16.08 3.99
N LYS A 237 -0.15 -16.88 4.17
CA LYS A 237 -1.53 -16.38 4.29
C LYS A 237 -1.65 -15.24 5.30
N SER A 238 -0.99 -15.37 6.46
CA SER A 238 -0.78 -14.26 7.39
C SER A 238 0.54 -13.57 7.08
N PHE A 239 0.48 -12.29 6.71
CA PHE A 239 1.67 -11.49 6.39
C PHE A 239 2.70 -11.50 7.52
N LYS A 240 2.26 -11.39 8.79
CA LYS A 240 3.10 -11.46 10.00
C LYS A 240 3.98 -12.71 10.08
N LYS A 241 3.47 -13.85 9.59
CA LYS A 241 4.17 -15.15 9.56
C LYS A 241 5.03 -15.35 8.31
N SER A 242 5.07 -14.38 7.40
CA SER A 242 5.93 -14.45 6.21
C SER A 242 7.39 -14.49 6.63
N ILE A 243 8.17 -15.31 5.93
CA ILE A 243 9.58 -15.53 6.24
C ILE A 243 10.39 -14.50 5.48
N ILE A 244 11.34 -13.86 6.15
CA ILE A 244 12.23 -12.86 5.57
C ILE A 244 13.66 -13.40 5.52
N ASN A 245 14.35 -13.11 4.42
CA ASN A 245 15.76 -13.37 4.24
C ASN A 245 16.36 -12.22 3.42
N LEU A 246 16.84 -11.21 4.14
CA LEU A 246 17.38 -9.98 3.57
C LEU A 246 18.85 -9.86 3.94
N LYS A 247 19.63 -9.35 2.99
CA LYS A 247 21.03 -8.96 3.17
C LYS A 247 21.12 -7.48 2.92
N GLY A 248 21.86 -6.78 3.76
CA GLY A 248 22.04 -5.35 3.62
C GLY A 248 23.42 -4.88 4.05
N GLU A 249 23.64 -3.61 3.80
CA GLU A 249 24.86 -2.89 4.10
C GLU A 249 24.48 -1.54 4.69
N LEU A 250 25.07 -1.22 5.84
CA LEU A 250 24.89 0.05 6.55
C LEU A 250 26.17 0.87 6.44
N GLN A 251 26.10 2.01 5.78
CA GLN A 251 27.20 2.97 5.71
C GLN A 251 26.87 4.15 6.61
N ILE A 252 27.77 4.48 7.54
CA ILE A 252 27.59 5.61 8.46
C ILE A 252 28.45 6.78 8.03
N ALA A 253 27.87 7.98 8.01
CA ALA A 253 28.61 9.20 7.71
C ALA A 253 29.69 9.46 8.79
N PRO A 254 30.90 9.89 8.40
CA PRO A 254 31.98 10.18 9.36
C PRO A 254 31.57 11.19 10.44
N SER A 255 30.75 12.18 10.09
CA SER A 255 30.20 13.19 11.01
C SER A 255 29.33 12.58 12.11
N PHE A 256 28.56 11.54 11.80
CA PHE A 256 27.76 10.84 12.82
C PHE A 256 28.63 9.93 13.68
N LEU A 257 29.66 9.28 13.10
CA LEU A 257 30.60 8.46 13.88
C LEU A 257 31.37 9.26 14.94
N SER A 258 31.66 10.54 14.68
CA SER A 258 32.30 11.41 15.68
C SER A 258 31.47 11.60 16.94
N GLU A 259 30.14 11.55 16.86
CA GLU A 259 29.24 11.71 18.02
C GLU A 259 29.36 10.55 19.02
N PHE A 260 29.80 9.36 18.57
CA PHE A 260 29.95 8.16 19.41
C PHE A 260 31.41 7.89 19.82
N THR A 261 32.30 8.86 19.66
CA THR A 261 33.74 8.70 19.94
C THR A 261 34.07 8.36 21.40
N ASN A 262 33.17 8.62 22.34
CA ASN A 262 33.33 8.30 23.75
C ASN A 262 32.82 6.89 24.13
N LEU A 263 32.25 6.13 23.19
CA LEU A 263 31.74 4.76 23.42
C LEU A 263 32.68 3.73 22.78
N SER A 264 33.59 3.17 23.59
CA SER A 264 34.58 2.16 23.16
C SER A 264 34.01 0.97 22.35
N PRO A 265 32.83 0.39 22.66
CA PRO A 265 32.28 -0.72 21.88
C PRO A 265 31.89 -0.33 20.44
N VAL A 266 31.42 0.90 20.25
CA VAL A 266 30.98 1.44 18.96
C VAL A 266 32.20 1.66 18.07
N ARG A 267 33.26 2.28 18.60
CA ARG A 267 34.52 2.47 17.87
C ARG A 267 35.12 1.17 17.32
N ILE A 268 34.99 0.04 18.03
CA ILE A 268 35.53 -1.25 17.59
C ILE A 268 34.73 -1.79 16.39
N LEU A 269 33.40 -1.71 16.43
CA LEU A 269 32.52 -2.13 15.33
C LEU A 269 32.76 -1.31 14.04
N PHE A 270 33.08 -0.02 14.19
CA PHE A 270 33.25 0.90 13.05
C PHE A 270 34.71 1.14 12.64
N LYS A 271 35.71 0.58 13.35
CA LYS A 271 37.14 0.82 13.04
C LYS A 271 37.57 0.18 11.72
N ASN A 272 37.00 -0.97 11.38
CA ASN A 272 37.33 -1.75 10.17
C ASN A 272 36.39 -1.46 8.98
N SER A 273 35.31 -0.70 9.19
CA SER A 273 34.23 -0.50 8.19
C SER A 273 34.35 0.80 7.39
N LYS A 274 35.48 1.54 7.52
CA LYS A 274 35.63 2.92 7.04
C LYS A 274 35.41 3.15 5.54
N LEU A 275 35.32 2.10 4.72
CA LEU A 275 35.13 2.23 3.26
C LEU A 275 34.10 1.27 2.63
N GLN A 276 33.67 0.20 3.30
CA GLN A 276 32.84 -0.86 2.70
C GLN A 276 31.49 -1.11 3.40
N GLY A 277 31.12 -0.25 4.36
CA GLY A 277 29.88 -0.41 5.13
C GLY A 277 29.91 -1.61 6.07
N ILE A 278 28.91 -1.70 6.95
CA ILE A 278 28.70 -2.84 7.84
C ILE A 278 27.68 -3.77 7.21
N PRO A 279 28.09 -4.98 6.76
CA PRO A 279 27.15 -5.97 6.27
C PRO A 279 26.27 -6.50 7.41
N PHE A 280 24.98 -6.69 7.12
CA PHE A 280 24.04 -7.29 8.05
C PHE A 280 23.05 -8.18 7.32
N ASN A 281 22.50 -9.16 8.05
CA ASN A 281 21.43 -10.02 7.57
C ASN A 281 20.21 -9.89 8.47
N ILE A 282 19.03 -9.86 7.86
CA ILE A 282 17.74 -9.92 8.53
C ILE A 282 17.07 -11.23 8.13
N THR A 283 16.84 -12.11 9.11
CA THR A 283 16.22 -13.42 8.92
C THR A 283 15.05 -13.62 9.88
N GLY A 284 14.26 -14.68 9.71
CA GLY A 284 13.15 -15.00 10.61
C GLY A 284 11.80 -14.67 9.98
N THR A 285 10.87 -14.13 10.76
CA THR A 285 9.54 -13.73 10.26
C THR A 285 9.35 -12.22 10.36
N ILE A 286 8.33 -11.68 9.67
CA ILE A 286 7.98 -10.24 9.77
C ILE A 286 7.67 -9.84 11.23
N GLU A 287 6.96 -10.70 11.95
CA GLU A 287 6.64 -10.48 13.37
C GLU A 287 7.85 -10.61 14.30
N ASN A 288 8.78 -11.52 13.98
CA ASN A 288 9.96 -11.79 14.80
C ASN A 288 11.23 -11.77 13.94
N PRO A 289 11.67 -10.58 13.49
CA PRO A 289 12.89 -10.45 12.71
C PRO A 289 14.11 -10.64 13.62
N LYS A 290 15.13 -11.33 13.11
CA LYS A 290 16.44 -11.49 13.73
C LYS A 290 17.48 -10.79 12.88
N ILE A 291 18.16 -9.80 13.46
CA ILE A 291 19.22 -9.04 12.80
C ILE A 291 20.56 -9.58 13.28
N ARG A 292 21.47 -9.88 12.35
CA ARG A 292 22.85 -10.28 12.63
C ARG A 292 23.80 -9.38 11.84
N VAL A 293 24.73 -8.76 12.55
CA VAL A 293 25.86 -8.04 11.95
C VAL A 293 26.97 -9.04 11.64
N MET A 294 27.59 -8.92 10.47
CA MET A 294 28.67 -9.80 10.00
C MET A 294 30.05 -9.22 10.28
#